data_AF-A0A7T8KKK5-F1
#
_entry.id   AF-A0A7T8KKK5-F1
#
_cell.length_a   1.000
_cell.length_b   1.000
_cell.length_c   1.000
_cell.angle_alpha   90.00
_cell.angle_beta   90.00
_cell.angle_gamma   90.00
#
_symmetry.space_group_name_H-M   'P 1'
#
loop_
_entity.id
_entity.type
_entity.pdbx_description
1 polymer ?
#
loop_
_entity_poly.entity_id
_entity_poly.type
_entity_poly.pdbx_seq_one_letter_code
_entity_poly.pdbx_strand_id
1 'polypeptide(L)'
;ADSLVSKLTDKISTTSSHRLILAHMPLIMVCIEGLGKMSEKFPSLAKQSSDCLREFLTNPSPILTRLYRHHQDSSKRLPNITVSDTASNQSAPQAPSHLQERQRLNACYIAFEKLRDCAIENLCLCLQASLDLDYNSIPALVSAVTTRLFHPDTVKDKNWNLSSANTILALGHIAVILRDSEENTKAVLKFMLQWFDTSPSEQDTMLIDQMGCIAISRTSIDGIYTEIMKKFKEIIKEASQTVYGGYNHSSSDRRNKYQRCSGAVINALGNIAANIQGSLLLNDFLIRMMELYVNIGLEVKKLSDKTERGLLKASNSAGNLGVLIPVIAVLIRRMDDKDLSNPNNRLKKFFSDFWLYAVVFGFTKDDNGLWPQDWYDGVSEIAAKAPKLTFSTGEKHEIRVMKVTQAISTEGVTYAELQEMKTQLLVLLDNPPVMVNLVPKYT
;
A
#
# COMPACT_ATOMS: atom_id res chain seq x y z
N ALA A 1 -3.39 41.29 13.20
CA ALA A 1 -3.53 40.04 12.43
C ALA A 1 -4.22 38.96 13.29
N ASP A 2 -3.99 38.94 14.60
CA ASP A 2 -4.62 38.01 15.56
C ASP A 2 -6.16 38.09 15.55
N SER A 3 -6.73 39.30 15.44
CA SER A 3 -8.19 39.48 15.30
C SER A 3 -8.75 38.81 14.04
N LEU A 4 -7.96 38.72 12.97
CA LEU A 4 -8.38 38.02 11.75
C LEU A 4 -8.34 36.51 11.97
N VAL A 5 -7.27 35.96 12.57
CA VAL A 5 -7.18 34.54 12.94
C VAL A 5 -8.41 34.13 13.76
N SER A 6 -8.76 34.89 14.81
CA SER A 6 -9.96 34.63 15.62
C SER A 6 -11.25 34.61 14.80
N LYS A 7 -11.46 35.58 13.89
CA LYS A 7 -12.67 35.62 13.04
C LYS A 7 -12.75 34.44 12.08
N LEU A 8 -11.60 33.98 11.55
CA LEU A 8 -11.55 32.80 10.68
C LEU A 8 -11.85 31.53 11.49
N THR A 9 -11.26 31.40 12.68
CA THR A 9 -11.53 30.31 13.62
C THR A 9 -13.01 30.21 13.96
N ASP A 10 -13.65 31.34 14.30
CA ASP A 10 -15.08 31.38 14.61
C ASP A 10 -15.91 30.89 13.42
N LYS A 11 -15.53 31.28 12.20
CA LYS A 11 -16.24 30.90 10.98
C LYS A 11 -16.20 29.40 10.71
N ILE A 12 -15.04 28.76 10.86
CA ILE A 12 -14.85 27.31 10.61
C ILE A 12 -15.38 26.43 11.76
N SER A 13 -15.66 27.03 12.91
CA SER A 13 -16.30 26.38 14.06
C SER A 13 -17.82 26.54 14.09
N THR A 14 -18.41 27.25 13.11
CA THR A 14 -19.86 27.49 13.10
C THR A 14 -20.69 26.22 12.92
N THR A 15 -21.83 26.20 13.60
CA THR A 15 -22.76 25.08 13.56
C THR A 15 -23.87 25.33 12.54
N SER A 16 -23.69 24.88 11.29
CA SER A 16 -24.64 25.10 10.18
C SER A 16 -25.27 23.81 9.62
N SER A 17 -26.46 23.88 9.01
CA SER A 17 -27.07 22.72 8.35
C SER A 17 -26.20 22.23 7.17
N HIS A 18 -26.27 20.96 6.80
CA HIS A 18 -25.46 20.42 5.69
C HIS A 18 -25.66 21.19 4.37
N ARG A 19 -26.89 21.65 4.08
CA ARG A 19 -27.18 22.49 2.90
C ARG A 19 -26.44 23.82 2.93
N LEU A 20 -26.43 24.46 4.11
CA LEU A 20 -25.76 25.74 4.31
C LEU A 20 -24.23 25.59 4.30
N ILE A 21 -23.72 24.48 4.84
CA ILE A 21 -22.30 24.12 4.77
C ILE A 21 -21.87 23.99 3.30
N LEU A 22 -22.63 23.24 2.48
CA LEU A 22 -22.33 23.09 1.06
C LEU A 22 -22.38 24.43 0.31
N ALA A 23 -23.37 25.28 0.61
CA ALA A 23 -23.48 26.60 -0.01
C ALA A 23 -22.32 27.54 0.37
N HIS A 24 -21.79 27.43 1.58
CA HIS A 24 -20.66 28.23 2.07
C HIS A 24 -19.31 27.53 1.94
N MET A 25 -19.25 26.38 1.27
CA MET A 25 -18.03 25.58 1.16
C MET A 25 -16.82 26.39 0.64
N PRO A 26 -16.95 27.21 -0.43
CA PRO A 26 -15.81 28.03 -0.89
C PRO A 26 -15.31 29.02 0.17
N LEU A 27 -16.21 29.61 0.96
CA LEU A 27 -15.84 30.56 2.01
C LEU A 27 -15.14 29.85 3.16
N ILE A 28 -15.63 28.68 3.58
CA ILE A 28 -15.00 27.88 4.65
C ILE A 28 -13.59 27.46 4.23
N MET A 29 -13.41 27.01 2.98
CA MET A 29 -12.10 26.67 2.42
C MET A 29 -11.14 27.86 2.45
N VAL A 30 -11.58 29.04 2.01
CA VAL A 30 -10.76 30.26 2.05
C VAL A 30 -10.40 30.66 3.49
N CYS A 31 -11.28 30.43 4.46
CA CYS A 31 -10.94 30.67 5.87
C CYS A 31 -9.82 29.74 6.36
N ILE A 32 -9.87 28.45 6.01
CA ILE A 32 -8.84 27.46 6.34
C ILE A 32 -7.52 27.82 5.64
N GLU A 33 -7.56 28.12 4.34
CA GLU A 33 -6.39 28.57 3.58
C GLU A 33 -5.79 29.86 4.13
N GLY A 34 -6.64 30.78 4.59
CA GLY A 34 -6.23 32.03 5.21
C GLY A 34 -5.35 31.80 6.43
N LEU A 35 -5.67 30.80 7.26
CA LEU A 35 -4.87 30.45 8.44
C LEU A 35 -3.47 29.96 8.07
N GLY A 36 -3.34 29.12 7.03
CA GLY A 36 -2.05 28.67 6.52
C GLY A 36 -1.22 29.81 5.91
N LYS A 37 -1.79 30.54 4.95
CA LYS A 37 -1.11 31.65 4.25
C LYS A 37 -0.71 32.80 5.18
N MET A 38 -1.51 33.07 6.22
CA MET A 38 -1.14 34.05 7.24
C MET A 38 0.06 33.60 8.05
N SER A 39 0.20 32.30 8.31
CA SER A 39 1.34 31.77 9.04
C SER A 39 2.64 31.92 8.26
N GLU A 40 2.62 31.67 6.94
CA GLU A 40 3.77 31.93 6.05
C GLU A 40 4.16 33.42 6.06
N LYS A 41 3.18 34.31 5.99
CA LYS A 41 3.43 35.76 5.95
C LYS A 41 3.81 36.35 7.31
N PHE A 42 3.26 35.80 8.38
CA PHE A 42 3.45 36.24 9.75
C PHE A 42 3.73 35.02 10.65
N PRO A 43 4.98 34.51 10.68
CA PRO A 43 5.37 33.32 11.44
C PRO A 43 5.02 33.36 12.94
N SER A 44 4.89 34.55 13.54
CA SER A 44 4.41 34.72 14.93
C SER A 44 2.99 34.19 15.17
N LEU A 45 2.17 34.06 14.12
CA LEU A 45 0.80 33.54 14.18
C LEU A 45 0.72 32.04 13.88
N ALA A 46 1.84 31.42 13.50
CA ALA A 46 1.87 30.03 13.05
C ALA A 46 1.36 29.07 14.12
N LYS A 47 1.76 29.28 15.38
CA LYS A 47 1.29 28.48 16.52
C LYS A 47 -0.22 28.58 16.72
N GLN A 48 -0.76 29.80 16.75
CA GLN A 48 -2.20 30.02 16.94
C GLN A 48 -3.02 29.41 15.80
N SER A 49 -2.56 29.58 14.56
CA SER A 49 -3.22 29.02 13.37
C SER A 49 -3.14 27.50 13.34
N SER A 50 -1.98 26.94 13.71
CA SER A 50 -1.77 25.50 13.87
C SER A 50 -2.67 24.91 14.96
N ASP A 51 -2.77 25.56 16.11
CA ASP A 51 -3.67 25.14 17.20
C ASP A 51 -5.14 25.10 16.75
N CYS A 52 -5.57 26.11 15.98
CA CYS A 52 -6.92 26.18 15.41
C CYS A 52 -7.20 25.05 14.42
N LEU A 53 -6.29 24.80 13.48
CA LEU A 53 -6.45 23.75 12.46
C LEU A 53 -6.33 22.35 13.07
N ARG A 54 -5.44 22.17 14.04
CA ARG A 54 -5.37 20.95 14.86
C ARG A 54 -6.70 20.71 15.54
N GLU A 55 -7.25 21.70 16.25
CA GLU A 55 -8.53 21.54 16.95
C GLU A 55 -9.66 21.22 15.97
N PHE A 56 -9.72 21.89 14.81
CA PHE A 56 -10.68 21.58 13.75
C PHE A 56 -10.65 20.10 13.34
N LEU A 57 -9.47 19.47 13.30
CA LEU A 57 -9.25 18.09 12.87
C LEU A 57 -9.38 17.06 14.00
N THR A 58 -8.65 17.25 15.11
CA THR A 58 -8.52 16.31 16.23
C THR A 58 -9.60 16.47 17.27
N ASN A 59 -10.30 17.60 17.30
CA ASN A 59 -11.60 17.79 17.95
C ASN A 59 -12.64 18.13 16.88
N PRO A 60 -13.04 17.13 16.04
CA PRO A 60 -13.67 17.39 14.75
C PRO A 60 -14.77 18.45 14.82
N SER A 61 -14.57 19.56 14.12
CA SER A 61 -15.51 20.69 14.10
C SER A 61 -16.95 20.21 13.79
N PRO A 62 -18.00 20.90 14.29
CA PRO A 62 -19.39 20.60 13.94
C PRO A 62 -19.63 20.49 12.44
N ILE A 63 -18.88 21.24 11.62
CA ILE A 63 -18.94 21.18 10.15
C ILE A 63 -18.49 19.81 9.64
N LEU A 64 -17.28 19.37 10.02
CA LEU A 64 -16.74 18.06 9.62
C LEU A 64 -17.62 16.93 10.14
N THR A 65 -17.98 16.98 11.42
CA THR A 65 -18.79 15.94 12.06
C THR A 65 -20.15 15.78 11.37
N ARG A 66 -20.80 16.87 10.95
CA ARG A 66 -22.10 16.81 10.26
C ARG A 66 -22.00 16.21 8.87
N LEU A 67 -21.02 16.62 8.08
CA LEU A 67 -20.82 16.07 6.74
C LEU A 67 -20.48 14.58 6.80
N TYR A 68 -19.61 14.19 7.75
CA TYR A 68 -19.22 12.81 7.96
C TYR A 68 -20.39 11.90 8.39
N ARG A 69 -21.20 12.33 9.37
CA ARG A 69 -22.36 11.54 9.84
C ARG A 69 -23.41 11.37 8.77
N HIS A 70 -23.67 12.40 7.95
CA HIS A 70 -24.63 12.31 6.87
C HIS A 70 -24.30 11.19 5.87
N HIS A 71 -23.01 10.94 5.64
CA HIS A 71 -22.55 9.80 4.85
C HIS A 71 -22.75 8.47 5.59
N GLN A 72 -22.33 8.37 6.86
CA GLN A 72 -22.45 7.12 7.64
C GLN A 72 -23.89 6.63 7.82
N ASP A 73 -24.83 7.54 8.15
CA ASP A 73 -26.22 7.18 8.43
C ASP A 73 -26.96 6.66 7.20
N SER A 74 -26.49 7.02 6.01
CA SER A 74 -27.09 6.61 4.74
C SER A 74 -26.42 5.36 4.17
N SER A 75 -25.11 5.19 4.38
CA SER A 75 -24.38 3.95 4.03
C SER A 75 -24.95 2.73 4.78
N LYS A 76 -25.40 2.90 6.03
CA LYS A 76 -26.11 1.86 6.80
C LYS A 76 -27.52 1.54 6.32
N ARG A 77 -28.15 2.40 5.51
CA ARG A 77 -29.54 2.25 5.03
C ARG A 77 -29.64 1.60 3.65
N LEU A 78 -28.55 1.55 2.87
CA LEU A 78 -28.50 0.76 1.65
C LEU A 78 -27.79 -0.57 1.96
N PRO A 79 -28.42 -1.74 1.76
CA PRO A 79 -27.69 -2.99 1.80
C PRO A 79 -26.60 -2.99 0.72
N ASN A 80 -25.38 -3.37 1.09
CA ASN A 80 -24.29 -3.65 0.16
C ASN A 80 -24.72 -4.80 -0.76
N ILE A 81 -25.24 -4.47 -1.95
CA ILE A 81 -25.36 -5.45 -3.02
C ILE A 81 -23.94 -5.65 -3.57
N THR A 82 -23.26 -6.67 -3.07
CA THR A 82 -22.13 -7.29 -3.75
C THR A 82 -22.66 -7.87 -5.06
N VAL A 83 -22.46 -7.17 -6.17
CA VAL A 83 -22.72 -7.71 -7.50
C VAL A 83 -21.60 -8.71 -7.79
N SER A 84 -21.87 -9.98 -7.49
CA SER A 84 -21.18 -11.10 -8.12
C SER A 84 -21.66 -11.16 -9.57
N ASP A 85 -20.72 -10.99 -10.49
CA ASP A 85 -20.95 -10.97 -11.92
C ASP A 85 -21.58 -12.31 -12.36
N THR A 86 -22.87 -12.28 -12.66
CA THR A 86 -23.53 -13.30 -13.48
C THR A 86 -24.51 -12.58 -14.40
N ALA A 87 -24.16 -12.57 -15.68
CA ALA A 87 -24.95 -12.01 -16.76
C ALA A 87 -26.37 -12.58 -16.76
N SER A 88 -27.38 -11.72 -16.58
CA SER A 88 -28.66 -11.78 -17.30
C SER A 88 -29.58 -10.61 -16.92
N ASN A 89 -29.86 -9.77 -17.92
CA ASN A 89 -31.04 -8.93 -18.14
C ASN A 89 -32.04 -8.72 -16.97
N GLN A 90 -32.18 -7.45 -16.52
CA GLN A 90 -33.40 -6.65 -16.67
C GLN A 90 -33.23 -5.27 -15.99
N SER A 91 -33.21 -4.22 -16.81
CA SER A 91 -33.14 -2.82 -16.40
C SER A 91 -34.48 -2.38 -15.80
N ALA A 92 -34.62 -2.44 -14.47
CA ALA A 92 -35.69 -1.73 -13.79
C ALA A 92 -35.36 -0.21 -13.76
N PRO A 93 -36.28 0.69 -14.15
CA PRO A 93 -36.03 2.13 -14.09
C PRO A 93 -35.93 2.58 -12.64
N GLN A 94 -34.73 2.98 -12.21
CA GLN A 94 -34.51 3.58 -10.89
C GLN A 94 -35.25 4.92 -10.79
N ALA A 95 -36.06 5.12 -9.75
CA ALA A 95 -36.82 6.35 -9.56
C ALA A 95 -35.89 7.58 -9.42
N PRO A 96 -36.21 8.74 -10.03
CA PRO A 96 -35.34 9.92 -10.06
C PRO A 96 -34.97 10.48 -8.67
N SER A 97 -35.77 10.21 -7.63
CA SER A 97 -35.48 10.58 -6.24
C SER A 97 -34.24 9.88 -5.67
N HIS A 98 -34.04 8.59 -5.96
CA HIS A 98 -32.89 7.83 -5.47
C HIS A 98 -31.57 8.27 -6.11
N LEU A 99 -31.60 8.67 -7.39
CA LEU A 99 -30.42 9.21 -8.08
C LEU A 99 -29.99 10.56 -7.48
N GLN A 100 -30.94 11.43 -7.18
CA GLN A 100 -30.67 12.76 -6.61
C GLN A 100 -30.15 12.66 -5.16
N GLU A 101 -30.67 11.72 -4.37
CA GLU A 101 -30.19 11.45 -3.01
C GLU A 101 -28.76 10.88 -3.02
N ARG A 102 -28.46 9.93 -3.93
CA ARG A 102 -27.11 9.37 -4.10
C ARG A 102 -26.09 10.42 -4.56
N GLN A 103 -26.48 11.32 -5.46
CA GLN A 103 -25.63 12.45 -5.88
C GLN A 103 -25.34 13.42 -4.73
N ARG A 104 -26.34 13.72 -3.89
CA ARG A 104 -26.16 14.59 -2.71
C ARG A 104 -25.29 13.94 -1.64
N LEU A 105 -25.43 12.63 -1.42
CA LEU A 105 -24.57 11.87 -0.51
C LEU A 105 -23.11 11.94 -0.94
N ASN A 106 -22.86 11.78 -2.24
CA ASN A 106 -21.54 11.93 -2.82
C ASN A 106 -21.00 13.35 -2.62
N ALA A 107 -21.83 14.38 -2.83
CA ALA A 107 -21.43 15.78 -2.62
C ALA A 107 -21.05 16.11 -1.17
N CYS A 108 -21.79 15.62 -0.17
CA CYS A 108 -21.45 15.80 1.24
C CYS A 108 -20.13 15.13 1.61
N TYR A 109 -19.90 13.91 1.12
CA TYR A 109 -18.67 13.17 1.37
C TYR A 109 -17.46 13.84 0.69
N ILE A 110 -17.59 14.24 -0.57
CA ILE A 110 -16.55 15.01 -1.28
C ILE A 110 -16.23 16.32 -0.57
N ALA A 111 -17.26 17.06 -0.09
CA ALA A 111 -17.05 18.30 0.66
C ALA A 111 -16.33 18.05 1.99
N PHE A 112 -16.66 16.94 2.67
CA PHE A 112 -15.96 16.52 3.88
C PHE A 112 -14.48 16.26 3.62
N GLU A 113 -14.14 15.45 2.60
CA GLU A 113 -12.75 15.16 2.26
C GLU A 113 -11.99 16.43 1.90
N LYS A 114 -12.56 17.29 1.04
CA LYS A 114 -11.95 18.57 0.67
C LYS A 114 -11.65 19.47 1.88
N LEU A 115 -12.56 19.56 2.85
CA LEU A 115 -12.33 20.35 4.06
C LEU A 115 -11.21 19.77 4.91
N ARG A 116 -11.21 18.44 5.08
CA ARG A 116 -10.19 17.74 5.86
C ARG A 116 -8.82 17.93 5.23
N ASP A 117 -8.71 17.67 3.93
CA ASP A 117 -7.44 17.70 3.20
C ASP A 117 -6.88 19.14 3.18
N CYS A 118 -7.73 20.14 2.94
CA CYS A 118 -7.36 21.55 3.04
C CYS A 118 -6.88 21.94 4.45
N ALA A 119 -7.55 21.46 5.49
CA ALA A 119 -7.13 21.74 6.87
C ALA A 119 -5.78 21.09 7.20
N ILE A 120 -5.53 19.86 6.72
CA ILE A 120 -4.25 19.16 6.91
C ILE A 120 -3.13 19.88 6.14
N GLU A 121 -3.36 20.26 4.89
CA GLU A 121 -2.41 21.02 4.07
C GLU A 121 -2.05 22.35 4.74
N ASN A 122 -3.03 23.09 5.25
CA ASN A 122 -2.76 24.37 5.90
C ASN A 122 -2.17 24.23 7.31
N LEU A 123 -2.49 23.15 8.04
CA LEU A 123 -1.81 22.82 9.31
C LEU A 123 -0.31 22.61 9.07
N CYS A 124 -0.01 21.92 7.98
CA CYS A 124 1.32 21.66 7.50
C CYS A 124 2.08 22.94 7.08
N LEU A 125 1.43 23.87 6.37
CA LEU A 125 2.00 25.19 6.07
C LEU A 125 2.29 25.99 7.36
N CYS A 126 1.38 25.94 8.35
CA CYS A 126 1.62 26.55 9.65
C CYS A 126 2.86 25.96 10.33
N LEU A 127 3.00 24.63 10.29
CA LEU A 127 4.17 23.96 10.85
C LEU A 127 5.45 24.43 10.17
N GLN A 128 5.50 24.43 8.83
CA GLN A 128 6.66 24.90 8.06
C GLN A 128 7.06 26.32 8.42
N ALA A 129 6.10 27.24 8.52
CA ALA A 129 6.35 28.62 8.91
C ALA A 129 6.90 28.77 10.34
N SER A 130 6.66 27.79 11.22
CA SER A 130 7.16 27.79 12.60
C SER A 130 8.53 27.13 12.79
N LEU A 131 9.02 26.36 11.81
CA LEU A 131 10.24 25.55 11.95
C LEU A 131 11.49 26.38 12.27
N ASP A 132 11.63 27.54 11.62
CA ASP A 132 12.79 28.42 11.81
C ASP A 132 12.71 29.24 13.12
N LEU A 133 11.53 29.30 13.75
CA LEU A 133 11.30 30.09 14.95
C LEU A 133 11.43 29.29 16.24
N ASP A 134 10.94 28.05 16.24
CA ASP A 134 10.89 27.21 17.44
C ASP A 134 11.11 25.74 17.09
N TYR A 135 12.28 25.23 17.47
CA TYR A 135 12.66 23.83 17.29
C TYR A 135 11.69 22.85 17.98
N ASN A 136 10.99 23.28 19.05
CA ASN A 136 10.03 22.44 19.76
C ASN A 136 8.64 22.40 19.12
N SER A 137 8.40 23.16 18.04
CA SER A 137 7.09 23.21 17.39
C SER A 137 6.68 21.86 16.79
N ILE A 138 7.62 21.07 16.26
CA ILE A 138 7.32 19.73 15.74
C ILE A 138 6.94 18.75 16.86
N PRO A 139 7.80 18.50 17.89
CA PRO A 139 7.41 17.60 18.98
C PRO A 139 6.13 18.02 19.69
N ALA A 140 5.92 19.33 19.89
CA ALA A 140 4.71 19.85 20.53
C ALA A 140 3.46 19.57 19.69
N LEU A 141 3.50 19.81 18.38
CA LEU A 141 2.36 19.54 17.50
C LEU A 141 2.08 18.03 17.42
N VAL A 142 3.11 17.21 17.20
CA VAL A 142 2.98 15.75 17.12
C VAL A 142 2.40 15.19 18.42
N SER A 143 2.89 15.65 19.59
CA SER A 143 2.33 15.28 20.88
C SER A 143 0.85 15.71 21.02
N ALA A 144 0.51 16.95 20.66
CA ALA A 144 -0.85 17.45 20.75
C ALA A 144 -1.83 16.71 19.84
N VAL A 145 -1.39 16.34 18.63
CA VAL A 145 -2.16 15.60 17.64
C VAL A 145 -2.34 14.13 18.05
N THR A 146 -1.36 13.54 18.73
CA THR A 146 -1.36 12.12 19.14
C THR A 146 -1.94 11.86 20.53
N THR A 147 -2.05 12.87 21.41
CA THR A 147 -2.50 12.69 22.80
C THR A 147 -3.84 11.97 22.91
N ARG A 148 -4.81 12.36 22.06
CA ARG A 148 -6.14 11.75 22.00
C ARG A 148 -6.05 10.28 21.55
N LEU A 149 -5.14 9.93 20.64
CA LEU A 149 -5.00 8.57 20.09
C LEU A 149 -4.67 7.49 21.10
N PHE A 150 -3.80 7.79 22.07
CA PHE A 150 -3.34 6.83 23.06
C PHE A 150 -4.15 6.85 24.36
N HIS A 151 -4.99 7.87 24.55
CA HIS A 151 -5.89 7.99 25.70
C HIS A 151 -7.34 8.19 25.25
N PRO A 152 -7.93 7.22 24.52
CA PRO A 152 -9.32 7.31 24.11
C PRO A 152 -10.26 7.28 25.32
N ASP A 153 -11.14 8.26 25.45
CA ASP A 153 -12.30 8.16 26.34
C ASP A 153 -13.39 7.32 25.64
N THR A 154 -13.09 6.01 25.48
CA THR A 154 -13.81 5.05 24.61
C THR A 154 -15.29 4.91 24.91
N VAL A 155 -15.72 5.20 26.14
CA VAL A 155 -17.11 5.08 26.58
C VAL A 155 -17.96 6.28 26.14
N LYS A 156 -17.35 7.41 25.76
CA LYS A 156 -18.07 8.68 25.47
C LYS A 156 -17.77 9.30 24.11
N ASP A 157 -16.69 8.91 23.45
CA ASP A 157 -16.24 9.60 22.24
C ASP A 157 -16.88 9.06 20.94
N LYS A 158 -18.10 9.53 20.65
CA LYS A 158 -18.82 9.23 19.40
C LYS A 158 -18.08 9.64 18.12
N ASN A 159 -17.06 10.49 18.23
CA ASN A 159 -16.30 11.00 17.09
C ASN A 159 -14.90 10.40 17.01
N TRP A 160 -14.60 9.36 17.82
CA TRP A 160 -13.29 8.72 17.85
C TRP A 160 -12.78 8.30 16.47
N ASN A 161 -13.61 7.57 15.70
CA ASN A 161 -13.20 7.07 14.38
C ASN A 161 -12.85 8.21 13.40
N LEU A 162 -13.58 9.32 13.47
CA LEU A 162 -13.30 10.50 12.65
C LEU A 162 -12.01 11.20 13.12
N SER A 163 -11.88 11.43 14.42
CA SER A 163 -10.71 12.06 15.02
C SER A 163 -9.43 11.27 14.74
N SER A 164 -9.47 9.95 14.93
CA SER A 164 -8.33 9.06 14.72
C SER A 164 -7.91 9.00 13.25
N ALA A 165 -8.87 8.92 12.31
CA ALA A 165 -8.59 9.01 10.89
C ALA A 165 -7.94 10.35 10.50
N ASN A 166 -8.50 11.47 10.96
CA ASN A 166 -7.94 12.81 10.72
C ASN A 166 -6.51 12.93 11.27
N THR A 167 -6.27 12.38 12.46
CA THR A 167 -4.94 12.39 13.06
C THR A 167 -3.94 11.58 12.23
N ILE A 168 -4.29 10.39 11.74
CA ILE A 168 -3.37 9.55 10.93
C ILE A 168 -2.96 10.28 9.65
N LEU A 169 -3.93 10.85 8.95
CA LEU A 169 -3.67 11.62 7.73
C LEU A 169 -2.80 12.85 8.03
N ALA A 170 -3.09 13.57 9.12
CA ALA A 170 -2.25 14.69 9.54
C ALA A 170 -0.81 14.26 9.84
N LEU A 171 -0.60 13.14 10.55
CA LEU A 171 0.74 12.62 10.83
C LEU A 171 1.48 12.22 9.54
N GLY A 172 0.81 11.57 8.59
CA GLY A 172 1.39 11.21 7.30
C GLY A 172 1.85 12.43 6.51
N HIS A 173 1.00 13.45 6.39
CA HIS A 173 1.34 14.70 5.70
C HIS A 173 2.46 15.49 6.40
N ILE A 174 2.41 15.57 7.74
CA ILE A 174 3.48 16.18 8.54
C ILE A 174 4.82 15.47 8.25
N ALA A 175 4.84 14.13 8.26
CA ALA A 175 6.05 13.37 7.97
C ALA A 175 6.58 13.59 6.53
N VAL A 176 5.71 13.70 5.53
CA VAL A 176 6.10 13.98 4.13
C VAL A 176 6.70 15.39 3.97
N ILE A 177 6.22 16.35 4.75
CA ILE A 177 6.74 17.72 4.74
C ILE A 177 8.05 17.84 5.47
N LEU A 178 8.22 17.08 6.53
CA LEU A 178 9.46 16.99 7.30
C LEU A 178 10.52 16.12 6.60
N ARG A 179 10.32 15.72 5.33
CA ARG A 179 11.19 14.75 4.63
C ARG A 179 12.69 15.12 4.67
N ASP A 180 13.02 16.41 4.71
CA ASP A 180 14.42 16.86 4.74
C ASP A 180 15.04 16.77 6.15
N SER A 181 14.22 16.49 7.18
CA SER A 181 14.63 16.27 8.58
C SER A 181 14.39 14.82 8.98
N GLU A 182 15.45 14.00 8.94
CA GLU A 182 15.38 12.58 9.28
C GLU A 182 14.93 12.35 10.74
N GLU A 183 15.47 13.12 11.70
CA GLU A 183 15.13 12.99 13.12
C GLU A 183 13.63 13.19 13.36
N ASN A 184 13.07 14.27 12.82
CA ASN A 184 11.68 14.63 13.03
C ASN A 184 10.72 13.69 12.30
N THR A 185 11.03 13.32 11.06
CA THR A 185 10.24 12.33 10.31
C THR A 185 10.24 10.98 11.02
N LYS A 186 11.40 10.56 11.56
CA LYS A 186 11.52 9.32 12.33
C LYS A 186 10.72 9.36 13.63
N ALA A 187 10.63 10.51 14.30
CA ALA A 187 9.80 10.67 15.49
C ALA A 187 8.31 10.44 15.17
N VAL A 188 7.80 11.01 14.06
CA VAL A 188 6.43 10.79 13.61
C VAL A 188 6.19 9.33 13.22
N LEU A 189 7.11 8.73 12.45
CA LEU A 189 7.00 7.33 12.04
C LEU A 189 6.94 6.38 13.25
N LYS A 190 7.74 6.64 14.29
CA LYS A 190 7.71 5.84 15.53
C LYS A 190 6.32 5.82 16.18
N PHE A 191 5.61 6.96 16.23
CA PHE A 191 4.25 7.00 16.74
C PHE A 191 3.28 6.16 15.89
N MET A 192 3.40 6.24 14.56
CA MET A 192 2.56 5.46 13.65
C MET A 192 2.82 3.95 13.78
N LEU A 193 4.09 3.54 13.88
CA LEU A 193 4.48 2.15 14.10
C LEU A 193 4.03 1.64 15.47
N GLN A 194 4.24 2.42 16.53
CA GLN A 194 3.80 2.08 17.88
C GLN A 194 2.27 1.88 17.93
N TRP A 195 1.51 2.76 17.28
CA TRP A 195 0.06 2.62 17.23
C TRP A 195 -0.34 1.37 16.45
N PHE A 196 0.26 1.14 15.29
CA PHE A 196 0.04 -0.09 14.53
C PHE A 196 0.35 -1.34 15.39
N ASP A 197 1.34 -1.30 16.27
CA ASP A 197 1.69 -2.46 17.11
C ASP A 197 0.84 -2.62 18.38
N THR A 198 0.07 -1.60 18.78
CA THR A 198 -0.66 -1.62 20.06
C THR A 198 -1.91 -2.50 20.04
N SER A 199 -2.77 -2.39 19.02
CA SER A 199 -3.98 -3.22 18.89
C SER A 199 -4.51 -3.20 17.44
N PRO A 200 -5.26 -4.23 17.01
CA PRO A 200 -5.98 -4.18 15.73
C PRO A 200 -6.95 -3.00 15.70
N SER A 201 -6.88 -2.20 14.65
CA SER A 201 -7.68 -0.99 14.48
C SER A 201 -8.30 -0.96 13.09
N GLU A 202 -9.52 -0.44 12.97
CA GLU A 202 -10.11 -0.15 11.65
C GLU A 202 -9.25 0.82 10.82
N GLN A 203 -8.37 1.57 11.49
CA GLN A 203 -7.47 2.54 10.88
C GLN A 203 -6.15 1.94 10.37
N ASP A 204 -5.91 0.64 10.54
CA ASP A 204 -4.64 0.00 10.17
C ASP A 204 -4.32 0.16 8.66
N THR A 205 -5.35 0.10 7.81
CA THR A 205 -5.20 0.33 6.36
C THR A 205 -4.71 1.74 6.06
N MET A 206 -5.23 2.73 6.79
CA MET A 206 -4.83 4.13 6.62
C MET A 206 -3.41 4.37 7.13
N LEU A 207 -3.01 3.74 8.23
CA LEU A 207 -1.63 3.81 8.73
C LEU A 207 -0.64 3.27 7.68
N ILE A 208 -0.98 2.14 7.03
CA ILE A 208 -0.16 1.54 5.97
C ILE A 208 -0.07 2.46 4.75
N ASP A 209 -1.18 3.03 4.31
CA ASP A 209 -1.21 3.97 3.20
C ASP A 209 -0.30 5.19 3.48
N GLN A 210 -0.44 5.80 4.66
CA GLN A 210 0.39 6.94 5.06
C GLN A 210 1.87 6.59 5.22
N MET A 211 2.21 5.40 5.72
CA MET A 211 3.59 4.89 5.68
C MET A 211 4.10 4.77 4.24
N GLY A 212 3.25 4.35 3.30
CA GLY A 212 3.56 4.34 1.86
C GLY A 212 3.86 5.73 1.31
N CYS A 213 3.05 6.74 1.65
CA CYS A 213 3.29 8.14 1.26
C CYS A 213 4.64 8.66 1.80
N ILE A 214 4.98 8.34 3.05
CA ILE A 214 6.28 8.71 3.64
C ILE A 214 7.41 8.05 2.84
N ALA A 215 7.31 6.77 2.51
CA ALA A 215 8.32 6.06 1.71
C ALA A 215 8.49 6.68 0.30
N ILE A 216 7.40 7.07 -0.35
CA ILE A 216 7.43 7.76 -1.66
C ILE A 216 8.15 9.12 -1.57
N SER A 217 7.97 9.84 -0.46
CA SER A 217 8.59 11.17 -0.29
C SER A 217 10.10 11.15 -0.06
N ARG A 218 10.70 9.97 0.18
CA ARG A 218 12.13 9.83 0.46
C ARG A 218 12.93 10.00 -0.84
N THR A 219 14.09 10.64 -0.72
CA THR A 219 15.02 10.86 -1.84
C THR A 219 16.26 9.96 -1.78
N SER A 220 16.47 9.25 -0.67
CA SER A 220 17.60 8.35 -0.45
C SER A 220 17.19 7.12 0.36
N ILE A 221 18.04 6.09 0.35
CA ILE A 221 17.87 4.86 1.15
C ILE A 221 18.32 5.16 2.58
N ASP A 222 17.42 5.71 3.39
CA ASP A 222 17.68 6.09 4.77
C ASP A 222 17.03 5.13 5.79
N GLY A 223 17.17 5.46 7.08
CA GLY A 223 16.60 4.67 8.17
C GLY A 223 15.07 4.59 8.12
N ILE A 224 14.40 5.66 7.71
CA ILE A 224 12.93 5.77 7.64
C ILE A 224 12.38 4.86 6.55
N TYR A 225 12.92 4.99 5.33
CA TYR A 225 12.57 4.13 4.19
C TYR A 225 12.81 2.66 4.54
N THR A 226 13.98 2.36 5.11
CA THR A 226 14.35 0.99 5.47
C THR A 226 13.41 0.39 6.51
N GLU A 227 12.98 1.18 7.49
CA GLU A 227 12.07 0.76 8.56
C GLU A 227 10.66 0.49 8.02
N ILE A 228 10.13 1.34 7.14
CA ILE A 228 8.84 1.13 6.47
C ILE A 228 8.89 -0.14 5.59
N MET A 229 9.92 -0.28 4.76
CA MET A 229 10.09 -1.47 3.90
C MET A 229 10.20 -2.75 4.73
N LYS A 230 10.90 -2.70 5.87
CA LYS A 230 11.00 -3.83 6.80
C LYS A 230 9.63 -4.19 7.38
N LYS A 231 8.84 -3.20 7.80
CA LYS A 231 7.49 -3.44 8.35
C LYS A 231 6.54 -4.04 7.31
N PHE A 232 6.57 -3.53 6.08
CA PHE A 232 5.77 -4.09 4.98
C PHE A 232 6.15 -5.53 4.66
N LYS A 233 7.46 -5.83 4.59
CA LYS A 233 7.97 -7.19 4.44
C LYS A 233 7.52 -8.11 5.57
N GLU A 234 7.56 -7.64 6.82
CA GLU A 234 7.09 -8.39 7.99
C GLU A 234 5.60 -8.74 7.86
N ILE A 235 4.74 -7.76 7.54
CA ILE A 235 3.29 -7.96 7.40
C ILE A 235 2.99 -8.99 6.31
N ILE A 236 3.57 -8.84 5.10
CA ILE A 236 3.31 -9.76 3.98
C ILE A 236 3.80 -11.19 4.30
N LYS A 237 4.99 -11.31 4.87
CA LYS A 237 5.58 -12.61 5.21
C LYS A 237 4.76 -13.34 6.27
N GLU A 238 4.44 -12.67 7.37
CA GLU A 238 3.61 -13.27 8.42
C GLU A 238 2.20 -13.57 7.92
N ALA A 239 1.56 -12.68 7.15
CA ALA A 239 0.25 -12.94 6.53
C ALA A 239 0.25 -14.16 5.60
N SER A 240 1.38 -14.46 4.96
CA SER A 240 1.52 -15.66 4.11
C SER A 240 1.60 -16.96 4.91
N GLN A 241 1.96 -16.88 6.20
CA GLN A 241 2.11 -18.02 7.11
C GLN A 241 0.82 -18.35 7.89
N THR A 242 -0.14 -17.41 7.97
CA THR A 242 -1.29 -17.49 8.89
C THR A 242 -2.43 -18.41 8.47
N VAL A 243 -2.48 -18.85 7.21
CA VAL A 243 -3.53 -19.78 6.75
C VAL A 243 -3.42 -21.16 7.45
N TYR A 244 -2.34 -21.42 8.21
CA TYR A 244 -1.99 -22.77 8.65
C TYR A 244 -1.54 -22.94 10.11
N GLY A 245 -1.69 -21.92 10.98
CA GLY A 245 -1.32 -22.02 12.40
C GLY A 245 -2.42 -22.66 13.26
N GLY A 246 -2.19 -23.87 13.77
CA GLY A 246 -3.09 -24.53 14.74
C GLY A 246 -3.36 -23.67 15.98
N TYR A 247 -4.54 -23.89 16.58
CA TYR A 247 -5.15 -23.23 17.74
C TYR A 247 -4.16 -22.91 18.88
N ASN A 248 -3.38 -21.83 18.75
CA ASN A 248 -2.64 -21.21 19.84
C ASN A 248 -3.24 -19.83 20.08
N HIS A 249 -4.07 -19.73 21.12
CA HIS A 249 -4.97 -18.62 21.42
C HIS A 249 -4.30 -17.28 21.79
N SER A 250 -2.98 -17.20 21.95
CA SER A 250 -2.28 -15.96 22.33
C SER A 250 -1.65 -15.18 21.17
N SER A 251 -1.65 -15.76 19.96
CA SER A 251 -0.95 -15.23 18.78
C SER A 251 -1.85 -15.11 17.55
N SER A 252 -3.16 -15.31 17.72
CA SER A 252 -4.16 -15.16 16.66
C SER A 252 -4.37 -13.70 16.26
N ASP A 253 -4.31 -12.74 17.20
CA ASP A 253 -4.78 -11.38 16.93
C ASP A 253 -3.82 -10.57 16.05
N ARG A 254 -2.52 -10.64 16.33
CA ARG A 254 -1.48 -10.05 15.46
C ARG A 254 -1.49 -10.68 14.07
N ARG A 255 -1.66 -12.01 14.01
CA ARG A 255 -1.74 -12.77 12.76
C ARG A 255 -2.95 -12.39 11.91
N ASN A 256 -4.12 -12.34 12.53
CA ASN A 256 -5.37 -11.91 11.89
C ASN A 256 -5.28 -10.46 11.42
N LYS A 257 -4.64 -9.59 12.21
CA LYS A 257 -4.35 -8.21 11.82
C LYS A 257 -3.52 -8.16 10.54
N TYR A 258 -2.38 -8.86 10.49
CA TYR A 258 -1.49 -8.83 9.34
C TYR A 258 -2.15 -9.40 8.07
N GLN A 259 -2.98 -10.43 8.21
CA GLN A 259 -3.77 -10.96 7.09
C GLN A 259 -4.77 -9.95 6.54
N ARG A 260 -5.44 -9.17 7.40
CA ARG A 260 -6.34 -8.08 6.97
C ARG A 260 -5.58 -6.93 6.32
N CYS A 261 -4.35 -6.71 6.77
CA CYS A 261 -3.49 -5.63 6.31
C CYS A 261 -2.71 -5.95 5.02
N SER A 262 -2.61 -7.22 4.62
CA SER A 262 -1.76 -7.62 3.49
C SER A 262 -2.15 -6.92 2.19
N GLY A 263 -3.46 -6.86 1.88
CA GLY A 263 -3.96 -6.14 0.71
C GLY A 263 -3.61 -4.64 0.72
N ALA A 264 -3.71 -4.00 1.89
CA ALA A 264 -3.32 -2.61 2.05
C ALA A 264 -1.82 -2.40 1.82
N VAL A 265 -0.98 -3.33 2.30
CA VAL A 265 0.47 -3.29 2.04
C VAL A 265 0.79 -3.51 0.57
N ILE A 266 0.12 -4.43 -0.12
CA ILE A 266 0.31 -4.63 -1.58
C ILE A 266 -0.07 -3.35 -2.34
N ASN A 267 -1.18 -2.71 -1.98
CA ASN A 267 -1.58 -1.43 -2.58
C ASN A 267 -0.54 -0.33 -2.34
N ALA A 268 -0.03 -0.21 -1.10
CA ALA A 268 1.03 0.74 -0.77
C ALA A 268 2.33 0.45 -1.54
N LEU A 269 2.72 -0.82 -1.69
CA LEU A 269 3.86 -1.23 -2.51
C LEU A 269 3.65 -0.90 -3.99
N GLY A 270 2.44 -1.07 -4.53
CA GLY A 270 2.07 -0.64 -5.88
C GLY A 270 2.20 0.88 -6.07
N ASN A 271 1.72 1.66 -5.10
CA ASN A 271 1.87 3.12 -5.10
C ASN A 271 3.35 3.54 -5.02
N ILE A 272 4.17 2.85 -4.21
CA ILE A 272 5.62 3.07 -4.16
C ILE A 272 6.25 2.72 -5.52
N ALA A 273 5.93 1.57 -6.10
CA ALA A 273 6.42 1.15 -7.41
C ALA A 273 6.12 2.18 -8.50
N ALA A 274 4.93 2.79 -8.47
CA ALA A 274 4.51 3.80 -9.43
C ALA A 274 5.18 5.17 -9.24
N ASN A 275 5.54 5.55 -8.00
CA ASN A 275 5.90 6.93 -7.68
C ASN A 275 7.31 7.15 -7.11
N ILE A 276 8.02 6.10 -6.66
CA ILE A 276 9.38 6.24 -6.11
C ILE A 276 10.33 6.85 -7.13
N GLN A 277 11.20 7.77 -6.73
CA GLN A 277 12.07 8.53 -7.63
C GLN A 277 13.55 8.21 -7.37
N GLY A 278 14.36 8.29 -8.44
CA GLY A 278 15.81 8.09 -8.39
C GLY A 278 16.22 6.64 -8.66
N SER A 279 17.25 6.46 -9.50
CA SER A 279 17.73 5.13 -9.93
C SER A 279 18.19 4.25 -8.76
N LEU A 280 18.85 4.81 -7.75
CA LEU A 280 19.28 4.06 -6.56
C LEU A 280 18.10 3.47 -5.77
N LEU A 281 17.06 4.27 -5.54
CA LEU A 281 15.85 3.84 -4.83
C LEU A 281 15.04 2.84 -5.67
N LEU A 282 14.90 3.06 -6.98
CA LEU A 282 14.27 2.11 -7.89
C LEU A 282 14.98 0.74 -7.85
N ASN A 283 16.32 0.74 -7.89
CA ASN A 283 17.12 -0.49 -7.86
C ASN A 283 17.00 -1.22 -6.51
N ASP A 284 17.12 -0.51 -5.39
CA ASP A 284 16.95 -1.09 -4.06
C ASP A 284 15.52 -1.63 -3.87
N PHE A 285 14.51 -0.89 -4.30
CA PHE A 285 13.12 -1.33 -4.23
C PHE A 285 12.88 -2.58 -5.09
N LEU A 286 13.47 -2.67 -6.29
CA LEU A 286 13.41 -3.88 -7.12
C LEU A 286 14.03 -5.07 -6.39
N ILE A 287 15.23 -4.90 -5.83
CA ILE A 287 15.90 -5.95 -5.06
C ILE A 287 15.02 -6.43 -3.91
N ARG A 288 14.35 -5.51 -3.19
CA ARG A 288 13.43 -5.86 -2.08
C ARG A 288 12.18 -6.58 -2.55
N MET A 289 11.57 -6.15 -3.65
CA MET A 289 10.38 -6.80 -4.20
C MET A 289 10.69 -8.21 -4.71
N MET A 290 11.81 -8.36 -5.42
CA MET A 290 12.27 -9.67 -5.88
C MET A 290 12.65 -10.58 -4.71
N GLU A 291 13.32 -10.05 -3.69
CA GLU A 291 13.62 -10.80 -2.47
C GLU A 291 12.35 -11.22 -1.72
N LEU A 292 11.35 -10.34 -1.64
CA LEU A 292 10.05 -10.67 -1.03
C LEU A 292 9.35 -11.78 -1.79
N TYR A 293 9.26 -11.66 -3.12
CA TYR A 293 8.70 -12.68 -4.02
C TYR A 293 9.38 -14.04 -3.81
N VAL A 294 10.71 -14.08 -3.90
CA VAL A 294 11.47 -15.34 -3.73
C VAL A 294 11.31 -15.93 -2.33
N ASN A 295 11.25 -15.10 -1.29
CA ASN A 295 11.03 -15.59 0.08
C ASN A 295 9.65 -16.22 0.26
N ILE A 296 8.59 -15.62 -0.31
CA ILE A 296 7.25 -16.22 -0.30
C ILE A 296 7.28 -17.55 -1.05
N GLY A 297 7.93 -17.61 -2.23
CA GLY A 297 8.12 -18.85 -3.01
C GLY A 297 8.82 -19.97 -2.22
N LEU A 298 9.89 -19.63 -1.48
CA LEU A 298 10.61 -20.57 -0.61
C LEU A 298 9.76 -21.08 0.58
N GLU A 299 8.87 -20.25 1.11
CA GLU A 299 7.94 -20.66 2.17
C GLU A 299 6.91 -21.65 1.67
N VAL A 300 6.45 -21.52 0.42
CA VAL A 300 5.52 -22.49 -0.22
C VAL A 300 6.13 -23.89 -0.24
N LYS A 301 7.42 -24.03 -0.61
CA LYS A 301 8.11 -25.32 -0.59
C LYS A 301 8.09 -25.98 0.78
N LYS A 302 8.51 -25.24 1.81
CA LYS A 302 8.66 -25.77 3.18
C LYS A 302 7.34 -26.35 3.72
N LEU A 303 6.21 -25.90 3.19
CA LEU A 303 4.87 -26.36 3.56
C LEU A 303 4.39 -27.53 2.69
N SER A 304 4.75 -27.57 1.41
CA SER A 304 4.46 -28.69 0.51
C SER A 304 5.11 -30.00 0.99
N ASP A 305 6.34 -29.94 1.49
CA ASP A 305 7.09 -31.11 1.97
C ASP A 305 6.55 -31.70 3.29
N LYS A 306 5.60 -31.03 3.97
CA LYS A 306 5.14 -31.38 5.33
C LYS A 306 3.72 -31.96 5.43
N THR A 307 2.94 -32.09 4.35
CA THR A 307 1.55 -32.62 4.49
C THR A 307 0.96 -33.20 3.19
N GLU A 308 0.24 -34.33 3.30
CA GLU A 308 -0.58 -34.93 2.21
C GLU A 308 -1.71 -34.03 1.67
N ARG A 309 -2.03 -32.90 2.31
CA ARG A 309 -2.97 -31.87 1.80
C ARG A 309 -2.27 -30.80 0.92
N GLY A 310 -1.22 -31.17 0.20
CA GLY A 310 -0.31 -30.23 -0.49
C GLY A 310 -0.94 -29.42 -1.63
N LEU A 311 -1.89 -29.99 -2.38
CA LEU A 311 -2.47 -29.36 -3.58
C LEU A 311 -3.33 -28.12 -3.29
N LEU A 312 -4.24 -28.16 -2.30
CA LEU A 312 -5.04 -26.99 -1.90
C LEU A 312 -4.18 -25.90 -1.23
N LYS A 313 -3.09 -26.31 -0.56
CA LYS A 313 -2.15 -25.40 0.10
C LYS A 313 -1.26 -24.66 -0.90
N ALA A 314 -0.89 -25.32 -2.00
CA ALA A 314 -0.10 -24.72 -3.08
C ALA A 314 -0.85 -23.59 -3.81
N SER A 315 -2.17 -23.70 -3.99
CA SER A 315 -3.00 -22.70 -4.68
C SER A 315 -3.11 -21.36 -3.92
N ASN A 316 -3.44 -21.38 -2.62
CA ASN A 316 -3.50 -20.15 -1.82
C ASN A 316 -2.14 -19.45 -1.69
N SER A 317 -1.07 -20.24 -1.62
CA SER A 317 0.29 -19.71 -1.53
C SER A 317 0.81 -19.18 -2.85
N ALA A 318 0.43 -19.78 -3.98
CA ALA A 318 0.65 -19.20 -5.31
C ALA A 318 -0.10 -17.87 -5.46
N GLY A 319 -1.31 -17.75 -4.91
CA GLY A 319 -2.03 -16.47 -4.87
C GLY A 319 -1.26 -15.35 -4.16
N ASN A 320 -0.71 -15.63 -2.98
CA ASN A 320 0.10 -14.66 -2.21
C ASN A 320 1.40 -14.26 -2.92
N LEU A 321 1.94 -15.14 -3.77
CA LEU A 321 3.11 -14.85 -4.59
C LEU A 321 2.74 -13.99 -5.81
N GLY A 322 1.65 -14.36 -6.51
CA GLY A 322 1.21 -13.73 -7.74
C GLY A 322 0.80 -12.26 -7.58
N VAL A 323 0.25 -11.86 -6.43
CA VAL A 323 -0.13 -10.46 -6.14
C VAL A 323 1.04 -9.47 -6.18
N LEU A 324 2.29 -9.93 -6.10
CA LEU A 324 3.48 -9.08 -6.23
C LEU A 324 3.89 -8.85 -7.69
N ILE A 325 3.41 -9.66 -8.63
CA ILE A 325 3.79 -9.56 -10.04
C ILE A 325 3.41 -8.20 -10.63
N PRO A 326 2.16 -7.69 -10.45
CA PRO A 326 1.81 -6.36 -10.96
C PRO A 326 2.67 -5.25 -10.37
N VAL A 327 3.06 -5.35 -9.09
CA VAL A 327 3.93 -4.37 -8.43
C VAL A 327 5.32 -4.36 -9.07
N ILE A 328 5.91 -5.54 -9.31
CA ILE A 328 7.22 -5.68 -9.96
C ILE A 328 7.15 -5.19 -11.41
N ALA A 329 6.07 -5.50 -12.13
CA ALA A 329 5.86 -5.07 -13.51
C ALA A 329 5.81 -3.54 -13.63
N VAL A 330 5.02 -2.86 -12.77
CA VAL A 330 4.95 -1.39 -12.72
C VAL A 330 6.33 -0.79 -12.46
N LEU A 331 7.11 -1.38 -11.56
CA LEU A 331 8.46 -0.91 -11.24
C LEU A 331 9.40 -1.07 -12.44
N ILE A 332 9.46 -2.28 -13.03
CA ILE A 332 10.35 -2.60 -14.14
C ILE A 332 10.05 -1.74 -15.37
N ARG A 333 8.78 -1.46 -15.66
CA ARG A 333 8.36 -0.56 -16.73
C ARG A 333 9.05 0.80 -16.64
N ARG A 334 9.23 1.33 -15.42
CA ARG A 334 9.81 2.66 -15.14
C ARG A 334 11.34 2.70 -15.14
N MET A 335 12.02 1.56 -15.04
CA MET A 335 13.49 1.52 -14.98
C MET A 335 14.12 1.66 -16.37
N ASP A 336 15.35 2.18 -16.46
CA ASP A 336 16.05 2.25 -17.73
C ASP A 336 16.57 0.87 -18.17
N ASP A 337 16.53 0.56 -19.47
CA ASP A 337 17.01 -0.72 -20.00
C ASP A 337 18.47 -1.00 -19.66
N LYS A 338 19.28 0.06 -19.53
CA LYS A 338 20.70 -0.04 -19.15
C LYS A 338 20.86 -0.66 -17.75
N ASP A 339 19.99 -0.30 -16.81
CA ASP A 339 20.04 -0.79 -15.42
C ASP A 339 19.67 -2.28 -15.32
N LEU A 340 18.83 -2.77 -16.25
CA LEU A 340 18.35 -4.15 -16.28
C LEU A 340 19.16 -5.06 -17.21
N SER A 341 19.87 -4.50 -18.19
CA SER A 341 20.60 -5.26 -19.21
C SER A 341 21.79 -6.06 -18.65
N ASN A 342 22.52 -5.50 -17.67
CA ASN A 342 23.61 -6.22 -17.00
C ASN A 342 23.54 -6.04 -15.47
N PRO A 343 22.59 -6.74 -14.81
CA PRO A 343 22.40 -6.58 -13.38
C PRO A 343 23.51 -7.26 -12.59
N ASN A 344 23.67 -6.86 -11.34
CA ASN A 344 24.59 -7.52 -10.42
C ASN A 344 24.19 -9.01 -10.21
N ASN A 345 25.13 -9.82 -9.71
CA ASN A 345 24.91 -11.27 -9.55
C ASN A 345 23.71 -11.60 -8.65
N ARG A 346 23.41 -10.76 -7.65
CA ARG A 346 22.27 -10.96 -6.75
C ARG A 346 20.95 -10.79 -7.50
N LEU A 347 20.81 -9.74 -8.29
CA LEU A 347 19.60 -9.47 -9.05
C LEU A 347 19.44 -10.48 -10.21
N LYS A 348 20.53 -10.90 -10.87
CA LYS A 348 20.50 -12.03 -11.83
C LYS A 348 19.93 -13.30 -11.19
N LYS A 349 20.39 -13.65 -9.98
CA LYS A 349 19.87 -14.79 -9.23
C LYS A 349 18.37 -14.63 -8.94
N PHE A 350 17.96 -13.46 -8.47
CA PHE A 350 16.54 -13.21 -8.19
C PHE A 350 15.65 -13.31 -9.43
N PHE A 351 16.09 -12.82 -10.60
CA PHE A 351 15.34 -13.02 -11.84
C PHE A 351 15.24 -14.50 -12.21
N SER A 352 16.32 -15.27 -12.06
CA SER A 352 16.28 -16.72 -12.27
C SER A 352 15.24 -17.39 -11.37
N ASP A 353 15.21 -17.04 -10.08
CA ASP A 353 14.25 -17.60 -9.13
C ASP A 353 12.82 -17.13 -9.43
N PHE A 354 12.64 -15.87 -9.83
CA PHE A 354 11.35 -15.33 -10.24
C PHE A 354 10.74 -16.14 -11.39
N TRP A 355 11.51 -16.35 -12.47
CA TRP A 355 11.06 -17.11 -13.64
C TRP A 355 10.75 -18.57 -13.29
N LEU A 356 11.57 -19.19 -12.44
CA LEU A 356 11.30 -20.54 -11.96
C LEU A 356 9.91 -20.63 -11.31
N TYR A 357 9.60 -19.74 -10.36
CA TYR A 357 8.30 -19.75 -9.70
C TYR A 357 7.16 -19.37 -10.64
N ALA A 358 7.37 -18.40 -11.54
CA ALA A 358 6.34 -17.96 -12.47
C ALA A 358 5.89 -19.09 -13.40
N VAL A 359 6.84 -19.89 -13.91
CA VAL A 359 6.53 -21.06 -14.73
C VAL A 359 5.84 -22.15 -13.90
N VAL A 360 6.36 -22.44 -12.72
CA VAL A 360 5.90 -23.59 -11.90
C VAL A 360 4.52 -23.37 -11.33
N PHE A 361 4.19 -22.15 -10.93
CA PHE A 361 2.84 -21.80 -10.48
C PHE A 361 1.90 -21.41 -11.64
N GLY A 362 2.41 -21.42 -12.88
CA GLY A 362 1.60 -21.22 -14.08
C GLY A 362 1.16 -19.78 -14.32
N PHE A 363 1.90 -18.78 -13.81
CA PHE A 363 1.64 -17.36 -14.07
C PHE A 363 1.98 -16.94 -15.51
N THR A 364 2.66 -17.80 -16.27
CA THR A 364 3.05 -17.57 -17.67
C THR A 364 2.01 -18.04 -18.70
N LYS A 365 0.85 -18.55 -18.27
CA LYS A 365 -0.19 -19.11 -19.16
C LYS A 365 -1.35 -18.11 -19.30
N ASP A 366 -1.63 -17.68 -20.53
CA ASP A 366 -2.64 -16.67 -20.87
C ASP A 366 -4.08 -17.15 -20.61
N ASP A 367 -4.39 -18.42 -20.92
CA ASP A 367 -5.77 -18.93 -20.98
C ASP A 367 -6.06 -20.08 -20.00
N ASN A 368 -5.67 -19.93 -18.74
CA ASN A 368 -5.88 -20.98 -17.73
C ASN A 368 -7.12 -20.76 -16.86
N GLY A 369 -7.72 -19.57 -16.84
CA GLY A 369 -8.82 -19.19 -15.94
C GLY A 369 -8.49 -19.28 -14.44
N LEU A 370 -7.26 -19.66 -14.07
CA LEU A 370 -6.83 -19.93 -12.71
C LEU A 370 -6.36 -18.66 -11.98
N TRP A 371 -5.72 -17.76 -12.72
CA TRP A 371 -5.11 -16.54 -12.19
C TRP A 371 -5.71 -15.29 -12.84
N PRO A 372 -5.73 -14.17 -12.12
CA PRO A 372 -6.09 -12.87 -12.70
C PRO A 372 -5.24 -12.51 -13.93
N GLN A 373 -5.88 -11.93 -14.96
CA GLN A 373 -5.21 -11.58 -16.22
C GLN A 373 -4.06 -10.59 -16.04
N ASP A 374 -4.21 -9.66 -15.10
CA ASP A 374 -3.18 -8.65 -14.79
C ASP A 374 -1.86 -9.27 -14.31
N TRP A 375 -1.88 -10.51 -13.80
CA TRP A 375 -0.67 -11.23 -13.43
C TRP A 375 0.06 -11.73 -14.67
N TYR A 376 -0.66 -12.31 -15.64
CA TYR A 376 -0.07 -12.72 -16.92
C TYR A 376 0.50 -11.51 -17.68
N ASP A 377 -0.28 -10.42 -17.74
CA ASP A 377 0.15 -9.16 -18.37
C ASP A 377 1.41 -8.63 -17.67
N GLY A 378 1.45 -8.71 -16.33
CA GLY A 378 2.60 -8.35 -15.53
C GLY A 378 3.84 -9.21 -15.81
N VAL A 379 3.68 -10.53 -15.93
CA VAL A 379 4.78 -11.42 -16.33
C VAL A 379 5.30 -11.06 -17.73
N SER A 380 4.40 -10.76 -18.67
CA SER A 380 4.75 -10.35 -20.03
C SER A 380 5.54 -9.04 -20.05
N GLU A 381 5.14 -8.04 -19.26
CA GLU A 381 5.87 -6.78 -19.09
C GLU A 381 7.27 -7.03 -18.52
N ILE A 382 7.39 -7.88 -17.50
CA ILE A 382 8.67 -8.23 -16.88
C ILE A 382 9.56 -8.95 -17.90
N ALA A 383 9.01 -9.84 -18.72
CA ALA A 383 9.75 -10.58 -19.76
C ALA A 383 10.42 -9.64 -20.78
N ALA A 384 9.74 -8.55 -21.15
CA ALA A 384 10.25 -7.62 -22.15
C ALA A 384 11.54 -6.90 -21.73
N LYS A 385 11.76 -6.73 -20.42
CA LYS A 385 12.88 -5.94 -19.87
C LYS A 385 13.83 -6.73 -18.97
N ALA A 386 13.46 -7.93 -18.54
CA ALA A 386 14.28 -8.76 -17.69
C ALA A 386 15.64 -9.07 -18.35
N PRO A 387 16.72 -9.16 -17.56
CA PRO A 387 18.02 -9.57 -18.08
C PRO A 387 17.93 -10.92 -18.77
N LYS A 388 18.65 -11.06 -19.88
CA LYS A 388 18.85 -12.38 -20.49
C LYS A 388 19.57 -13.27 -19.48
N LEU A 389 18.94 -14.38 -19.11
CA LEU A 389 19.55 -15.42 -18.29
C LEU A 389 20.50 -16.25 -19.15
N THR A 390 21.61 -15.65 -19.57
CA THR A 390 22.67 -16.35 -20.32
C THR A 390 23.69 -16.93 -19.36
N PHE A 391 23.92 -18.24 -19.47
CA PHE A 391 24.94 -19.00 -18.76
C PHE A 391 26.29 -18.77 -19.44
N SER A 392 27.14 -17.91 -18.86
CA SER A 392 28.37 -17.44 -19.53
C SER A 392 29.55 -18.39 -19.39
N THR A 393 29.59 -19.31 -18.41
CA THR A 393 30.73 -20.22 -18.26
C THR A 393 30.41 -21.47 -17.44
N GLY A 394 30.58 -22.65 -18.06
CA GLY A 394 30.72 -23.93 -17.37
C GLY A 394 29.43 -24.43 -16.71
N GLU A 395 28.65 -25.20 -17.48
CA GLU A 395 27.38 -25.86 -17.11
C GLU A 395 27.33 -26.39 -15.66
N LYS A 396 28.45 -26.85 -15.09
CA LYS A 396 28.51 -27.51 -13.77
C LYS A 396 28.40 -26.59 -12.55
N HIS A 397 28.73 -25.30 -12.61
CA HIS A 397 28.59 -24.41 -11.44
C HIS A 397 27.19 -23.80 -11.39
N GLU A 398 26.67 -23.37 -12.53
CA GLU A 398 25.39 -22.70 -12.66
C GLU A 398 24.20 -23.67 -12.52
N ILE A 399 24.31 -24.91 -13.04
CA ILE A 399 23.35 -26.00 -12.73
C ILE A 399 23.36 -26.34 -11.24
N ARG A 400 24.52 -26.26 -10.57
CA ARG A 400 24.61 -26.43 -9.11
C ARG A 400 23.91 -25.30 -8.37
N VAL A 401 24.02 -24.06 -8.82
CA VAL A 401 23.30 -22.91 -8.24
C VAL A 401 21.79 -23.08 -8.38
N MET A 402 21.30 -23.59 -9.53
CA MET A 402 19.88 -23.93 -9.70
C MET A 402 19.45 -25.04 -8.73
N LYS A 403 20.24 -26.10 -8.57
CA LYS A 403 19.96 -27.18 -7.59
C LYS A 403 19.92 -26.70 -6.13
N VAL A 404 20.72 -25.69 -5.77
CA VAL A 404 20.79 -25.15 -4.40
C VAL A 404 19.68 -24.15 -4.11
N THR A 405 19.12 -23.50 -5.15
CA THR A 405 18.11 -22.43 -4.99
C THR A 405 16.69 -22.89 -5.30
N GLN A 406 16.53 -24.08 -5.90
CA GLN A 406 15.22 -24.66 -6.21
C GLN A 406 14.33 -24.79 -4.97
N ALA A 407 13.18 -24.11 -4.99
CA ALA A 407 12.08 -24.44 -4.07
C ALA A 407 11.22 -25.61 -4.54
N ILE A 408 11.70 -26.38 -5.49
CA ILE A 408 11.01 -27.57 -6.02
C ILE A 408 11.84 -28.76 -5.57
N SER A 409 11.20 -29.86 -5.14
CA SER A 409 11.91 -31.08 -4.83
C SER A 409 12.51 -31.65 -6.12
N THR A 410 13.68 -32.28 -6.04
CA THR A 410 14.22 -33.10 -7.14
C THR A 410 13.49 -34.44 -7.27
N GLU A 411 12.56 -34.74 -6.36
CA GLU A 411 11.80 -35.97 -6.35
C GLU A 411 10.56 -35.84 -7.22
N GLY A 412 10.56 -36.58 -8.34
CA GLY A 412 9.32 -37.03 -8.96
C GLY A 412 8.86 -36.31 -10.23
N VAL A 413 9.76 -35.83 -11.11
CA VAL A 413 9.35 -35.60 -12.50
C VAL A 413 9.34 -36.95 -13.21
N THR A 414 8.17 -37.46 -13.55
CA THR A 414 8.05 -38.68 -14.34
C THR A 414 8.61 -38.47 -15.74
N TYR A 415 9.08 -39.55 -16.38
CA TYR A 415 9.54 -39.47 -17.76
C TYR A 415 8.44 -38.94 -18.71
N ALA A 416 7.18 -39.26 -18.43
CA ALA A 416 6.04 -38.77 -19.20
C ALA A 416 5.87 -37.25 -19.09
N GLU A 417 5.89 -36.69 -17.88
CA GLU A 417 5.81 -35.24 -17.65
C GLU A 417 6.99 -34.50 -18.27
N LEU A 418 8.19 -35.09 -18.23
CA LEU A 418 9.37 -34.53 -18.89
C LEU A 418 9.20 -34.48 -20.41
N GLN A 419 8.67 -35.54 -21.02
CA GLN A 419 8.41 -35.56 -22.47
C GLN A 419 7.29 -34.61 -22.87
N GLU A 420 6.26 -34.45 -22.03
CA GLU A 420 5.21 -33.47 -22.24
C GLU A 420 5.78 -32.04 -22.22
N MET A 421 6.60 -31.70 -21.21
CA MET A 421 7.26 -30.40 -21.13
C MET A 421 8.16 -30.13 -22.34
N LYS A 422 8.93 -31.13 -22.80
CA LYS A 422 9.75 -31.02 -24.02
C LYS A 422 8.90 -30.72 -25.26
N THR A 423 7.76 -31.40 -25.37
CA THR A 423 6.83 -31.22 -26.50
C THR A 423 6.20 -29.84 -26.46
N GLN A 424 5.71 -29.40 -25.29
CA GLN A 424 5.17 -28.05 -25.08
C GLN A 424 6.20 -26.95 -25.40
N LEU A 425 7.46 -27.14 -24.98
CA LEU A 425 8.54 -26.22 -25.29
C LEU A 425 8.77 -26.09 -26.80
N LEU A 426 8.78 -27.21 -27.54
CA LEU A 426 8.95 -27.19 -29.00
C LEU A 426 7.78 -26.49 -29.69
N VAL A 427 6.55 -26.71 -29.23
CA VAL A 427 5.36 -26.01 -29.73
C VAL A 427 5.47 -24.50 -29.49
N LEU A 428 5.84 -24.07 -28.28
CA LEU A 428 5.99 -22.66 -27.93
C LEU A 428 7.08 -21.94 -28.74
N LEU A 429 8.12 -22.67 -29.13
CA LEU A 429 9.21 -22.14 -29.96
C LEU A 429 8.92 -22.20 -31.46
N ASP A 430 7.74 -22.67 -31.86
CA ASP A 430 7.36 -22.89 -33.26
C ASP A 430 8.25 -23.90 -34.00
N ASN A 431 8.64 -24.97 -33.29
CA ASN A 431 9.42 -26.11 -33.77
C ASN A 431 10.67 -25.75 -34.63
N PRO A 432 11.61 -24.92 -34.12
CA PRO A 432 12.77 -24.56 -34.89
C PRO A 432 13.66 -25.81 -35.11
N PRO A 433 14.20 -26.04 -36.31
CA PRO A 433 14.94 -27.27 -36.64
C PRO A 433 16.10 -27.57 -35.68
N VAL A 434 16.76 -26.52 -35.19
CA VAL A 434 17.86 -26.61 -34.21
C VAL A 434 17.36 -27.14 -32.88
N MET A 435 16.22 -26.64 -32.38
CA MET A 435 15.67 -27.02 -31.07
C MET A 435 15.03 -28.41 -31.10
N VAL A 436 14.37 -28.79 -32.21
CA VAL A 436 13.84 -30.15 -32.42
C VAL A 436 14.93 -31.21 -32.25
N ASN A 437 16.17 -30.89 -32.64
CA ASN A 437 17.32 -31.80 -32.48
C ASN A 437 18.00 -31.73 -31.11
N LEU A 438 17.87 -30.61 -30.38
CA LEU A 438 18.55 -30.36 -29.10
C LEU A 438 17.70 -30.77 -27.89
N VAL A 439 16.42 -30.39 -27.87
CA VAL A 439 15.51 -30.60 -26.73
C VAL A 439 15.38 -32.07 -26.31
N PRO A 440 15.30 -33.06 -27.23
CA PRO A 440 15.23 -34.47 -26.85
C PRO A 440 16.48 -34.97 -26.11
N LYS A 441 17.65 -34.34 -26.34
CA LYS A 441 18.95 -34.76 -25.78
C LYS A 441 19.18 -34.33 -24.33
N TYR A 442 18.39 -33.39 -23.80
CA TYR A 442 18.46 -33.00 -22.39
C TYR A 442 17.71 -34.02 -21.52
N THR A 443 18.39 -34.62 -20.54
CA THR A 443 17.81 -35.55 -19.55
C THR A 443 17.48 -34.87 -18.25
#